data_AF-A0A197JFP2-F1
#
_entry.id   AF-A0A197JFP2-F1
#
_cell.length_a   1.000
_cell.length_b   1.000
_cell.length_c   1.000
_cell.angle_alpha   90.00
_cell.angle_beta   90.00
_cell.angle_gamma   90.00
#
_symmetry.space_group_name_H-M   'P 1'
#
loop_
_entity.id
_entity.type
_entity.pdbx_description
1 polymer ?
#
loop_
_entity_poly.entity_id
_entity_poly.type
_entity_poly.pdbx_seq_one_letter_code
_entity_poly.pdbx_strand_id
1 'polypeptide(L)'
;MTTLLLPVPHLNRSLSQSGQVCCISLKDNDLIRLFAMPHNIVPAIKSSVEQSMGYGAVHFSNEHNKTFYELKINGDPWNNNSLPEADRGRLALVSIIRTMAVNGWNILQAIDMSKRGSEAASETMFFQRIDTRLGAVYPNEADMFGMSFQASDSLRVITSAAVAHIPALRQAILAGWKLGLNKEQIVGVAHEFVLKGNPWMPSERDSVAVALLLSHILAYVRSQGFKLYASINTNKEGKPSDFWVFRRVGRCWP
;
A
#
# COMPACT_ATOMS: atom_id res chain seq x y z
N MET A 1 5.85 1.05 -38.04
CA MET A 1 5.65 -0.30 -37.48
C MET A 1 4.32 -0.30 -36.75
N THR A 2 3.33 -1.00 -37.29
CA THR A 2 1.96 -1.03 -36.79
C THR A 2 1.87 -2.09 -35.70
N THR A 3 1.82 -1.67 -34.44
CA THR A 3 1.65 -2.60 -33.31
C THR A 3 0.27 -3.24 -33.40
N LEU A 4 0.21 -4.53 -33.74
CA LEU A 4 -1.00 -5.34 -33.71
C LEU A 4 -1.53 -5.38 -32.26
N LEU A 5 -2.57 -4.60 -31.98
CA LEU A 5 -3.31 -4.67 -30.72
C LEU A 5 -4.14 -5.95 -30.74
N LEU A 6 -3.75 -6.91 -29.89
CA LEU A 6 -4.58 -8.09 -29.62
C LEU A 6 -5.91 -7.63 -28.99
N PRO A 7 -7.06 -8.15 -29.44
CA PRO A 7 -8.34 -7.85 -28.81
C PRO A 7 -8.32 -8.33 -27.35
N VAL A 8 -8.73 -7.45 -26.44
CA VAL A 8 -8.83 -7.74 -25.02
C VAL A 8 -9.93 -8.79 -24.82
N PRO A 9 -9.63 -9.96 -24.23
CA PRO A 9 -10.67 -10.92 -23.91
C PRO A 9 -11.64 -10.27 -22.92
N HIS A 10 -12.94 -10.31 -23.21
CA HIS A 10 -13.97 -9.91 -22.24
C HIS A 10 -13.99 -10.92 -21.08
N LEU A 11 -13.06 -10.79 -20.14
CA LEU A 11 -12.82 -11.74 -19.04
C LEU A 11 -14.02 -11.94 -18.10
N ASN A 12 -15.08 -11.15 -18.23
CA ASN A 12 -16.10 -10.99 -17.20
C ASN A 12 -17.50 -11.50 -17.56
N ARG A 13 -17.73 -12.14 -18.72
CA ARG A 13 -19.09 -12.58 -19.09
C ARG A 13 -19.49 -13.99 -18.63
N SER A 14 -18.56 -14.85 -18.21
CA SER A 14 -18.87 -16.25 -17.86
C SER A 14 -18.50 -16.67 -16.43
N LEU A 15 -17.83 -15.83 -15.65
CA LEU A 15 -17.48 -16.16 -14.27
C LEU A 15 -18.62 -15.74 -13.32
N SER A 16 -18.96 -16.60 -12.36
CA SER A 16 -19.83 -16.23 -11.24
C SER A 16 -19.26 -14.99 -10.53
N GLN A 17 -20.10 -14.19 -9.86
CA GLN A 17 -19.66 -12.96 -9.17
C GLN A 17 -18.47 -13.17 -8.20
N SER A 18 -18.26 -14.41 -7.74
CA SER A 18 -17.16 -14.86 -6.88
C SER A 18 -15.80 -15.07 -7.58
N GLY A 19 -15.67 -14.84 -8.89
CA GLY A 19 -14.42 -15.05 -9.65
C GLY A 19 -13.82 -13.79 -10.30
N GLN A 20 -14.38 -12.61 -10.06
CA GLN A 20 -13.91 -11.38 -10.72
C GLN A 20 -12.60 -10.88 -10.12
N VAL A 21 -11.65 -10.54 -10.97
CA VAL A 21 -10.35 -9.97 -10.59
C VAL A 21 -10.12 -8.67 -11.35
N CYS A 22 -9.60 -7.66 -10.65
CA CYS A 22 -9.08 -6.44 -11.24
C CYS A 22 -7.67 -6.16 -10.70
N CYS A 23 -6.94 -5.21 -11.28
CA CYS A 23 -5.65 -4.81 -10.71
C CYS A 23 -5.40 -3.31 -10.81
N ILE A 24 -4.57 -2.85 -9.88
CA ILE A 24 -4.10 -1.47 -9.78
C ILE A 24 -2.58 -1.53 -9.91
N SER A 25 -2.03 -0.79 -10.86
CA SER A 25 -0.59 -0.74 -11.12
C SER A 25 -0.06 0.67 -10.88
N LEU A 26 1.02 0.77 -10.10
CA LEU A 26 1.77 2.01 -9.96
C LEU A 26 2.75 2.07 -11.13
N LYS A 27 2.65 3.08 -11.99
CA LYS A 27 3.52 3.26 -13.17
C LYS A 27 4.29 4.58 -13.10
N ASP A 28 5.51 4.60 -13.65
CA ASP A 28 6.43 5.74 -13.65
C ASP A 28 6.52 6.35 -12.24
N ASN A 29 6.74 7.66 -12.07
CA ASN A 29 6.85 8.23 -10.71
C ASN A 29 5.51 8.72 -10.14
N ASP A 30 4.44 8.75 -10.94
CA ASP A 30 3.21 9.47 -10.59
C ASP A 30 1.92 8.96 -11.24
N LEU A 31 1.95 7.79 -11.91
CA LEU A 31 0.77 7.21 -12.55
C LEU A 31 0.17 6.07 -11.72
N ILE A 32 -1.16 6.02 -11.70
CA ILE A 32 -1.93 4.85 -11.26
C ILE A 32 -2.76 4.35 -12.45
N ARG A 33 -2.64 3.07 -12.78
CA ARG A 33 -3.46 2.41 -13.80
C ARG A 33 -4.43 1.44 -13.17
N LEU A 34 -5.69 1.49 -13.60
CA LEU A 34 -6.76 0.62 -13.12
C LEU A 34 -7.21 -0.29 -14.26
N PHE A 35 -6.87 -1.58 -14.20
CA PHE A 35 -7.21 -2.57 -15.23
C PHE A 35 -8.40 -3.41 -14.79
N ALA A 36 -9.33 -3.66 -15.72
CA ALA A 36 -10.57 -4.40 -15.46
C ALA A 36 -11.37 -3.88 -14.25
N MET A 37 -11.20 -2.60 -13.91
CA MET A 37 -11.79 -1.97 -12.74
C MET A 37 -13.28 -1.66 -12.99
N PRO A 38 -14.20 -2.01 -12.07
CA PRO A 38 -15.59 -1.62 -12.20
C PRO A 38 -15.77 -0.10 -12.29
N HIS A 39 -16.49 0.36 -13.31
CA HIS A 39 -16.72 1.78 -13.60
C HIS A 39 -17.25 2.57 -12.39
N ASN A 40 -18.11 1.96 -11.58
CA ASN A 40 -18.72 2.59 -10.42
C ASN A 40 -17.74 2.88 -9.27
N ILE A 41 -16.58 2.23 -9.22
CA ILE A 41 -15.59 2.38 -8.15
C ILE A 41 -14.50 3.41 -8.50
N VAL A 42 -14.25 3.64 -9.80
CA VAL A 42 -13.22 4.56 -10.29
C VAL A 42 -13.34 5.98 -9.69
N PRO A 43 -14.55 6.60 -9.60
CA PRO A 43 -14.68 7.91 -8.96
C PRO A 43 -14.30 7.90 -7.48
N ALA A 44 -14.65 6.84 -6.74
CA ALA A 44 -14.31 6.72 -5.33
C ALA A 44 -12.79 6.57 -5.12
N ILE A 45 -12.12 5.79 -5.97
CA ILE A 45 -10.65 5.69 -5.99
C ILE A 45 -10.05 7.08 -6.21
N LYS A 46 -10.48 7.79 -7.26
CA LYS A 46 -9.99 9.14 -7.58
C LYS A 46 -10.13 10.08 -6.38
N SER A 47 -11.32 10.17 -5.79
CA SER A 47 -11.57 11.04 -4.63
C SER A 47 -10.70 10.65 -3.43
N SER A 48 -10.46 9.36 -3.20
CA SER A 48 -9.59 8.90 -2.11
C SER A 48 -8.12 9.32 -2.29
N VAL A 49 -7.65 9.34 -3.53
CA VAL A 49 -6.30 9.82 -3.88
C VAL A 49 -6.20 11.33 -3.72
N GLU A 50 -7.18 12.08 -4.25
CA GLU A 50 -7.23 13.55 -4.10
C GLU A 50 -7.26 13.97 -2.63
N GLN A 51 -8.02 13.29 -1.77
CA GLN A 51 -8.05 13.59 -0.34
C GLN A 51 -6.71 13.33 0.35
N SER A 52 -5.97 12.32 -0.08
CA SER A 52 -4.70 11.92 0.54
C SER A 52 -3.52 12.77 0.06
N MET A 53 -3.51 13.11 -1.23
CA MET A 53 -2.45 13.92 -1.86
C MET A 53 -2.68 15.43 -1.65
N GLY A 54 -3.93 15.87 -1.56
CA GLY A 54 -4.36 17.26 -1.50
C GLY A 54 -5.29 17.62 -2.66
N TYR A 55 -6.19 18.58 -2.44
CA TYR A 55 -7.14 19.02 -3.47
C TYR A 55 -6.43 19.45 -4.77
N GLY A 56 -6.93 18.98 -5.91
CA GLY A 56 -6.36 19.27 -7.23
C GLY A 56 -5.09 18.50 -7.58
N ALA A 57 -4.66 17.53 -6.76
CA ALA A 57 -3.47 16.74 -7.01
C ALA A 57 -3.62 15.68 -8.11
N VAL A 58 -4.84 15.35 -8.54
CA VAL A 58 -5.09 14.26 -9.50
C VAL A 58 -5.68 14.79 -10.80
N HIS A 59 -4.95 14.58 -11.89
CA HIS A 59 -5.44 14.74 -13.26
C HIS A 59 -5.86 13.39 -13.81
N PHE A 60 -7.04 13.33 -14.42
CA PHE A 60 -7.50 12.12 -15.08
C PHE A 60 -6.99 12.12 -16.53
N SER A 61 -6.07 11.22 -16.88
CA SER A 61 -5.72 10.95 -18.27
C SER A 61 -6.63 9.85 -18.80
N ASN A 62 -7.13 10.01 -20.02
CA ASN A 62 -8.26 9.27 -20.60
C ASN A 62 -8.29 7.75 -20.37
N GLU A 63 -9.49 7.18 -20.55
CA GLU A 63 -9.69 5.75 -20.83
C GLU A 63 -8.90 5.38 -22.09
N HIS A 64 -7.83 4.60 -21.93
CA HIS A 64 -7.00 4.19 -23.06
C HIS A 64 -7.67 3.02 -23.77
N ASN A 65 -8.30 3.28 -24.93
CA ASN A 65 -8.91 2.27 -25.80
C ASN A 65 -9.88 1.29 -25.10
N LYS A 66 -10.59 1.76 -24.05
CA LYS A 66 -11.48 0.93 -23.20
C LYS A 66 -10.80 -0.21 -22.44
N THR A 67 -9.48 -0.16 -22.30
CA THR A 67 -8.70 -1.24 -21.68
C THR A 67 -8.41 -0.97 -20.21
N PHE A 68 -8.14 0.29 -19.84
CA PHE A 68 -7.84 0.69 -18.46
C PHE A 68 -8.06 2.19 -18.25
N TYR A 69 -8.16 2.58 -16.96
CA TYR A 69 -8.16 3.97 -16.51
C TYR A 69 -6.79 4.40 -16.04
N GLU A 70 -6.46 5.67 -16.25
CA GLU A 70 -5.19 6.24 -15.80
C GLU A 70 -5.42 7.49 -14.96
N LEU A 71 -4.80 7.52 -13.78
CA LEU A 71 -4.79 8.67 -12.88
C LEU A 71 -3.36 9.19 -12.84
N LYS A 72 -3.15 10.43 -13.29
CA LYS A 72 -1.90 11.16 -13.18
C LYS A 72 -1.93 12.01 -11.92
N ILE A 73 -0.93 11.85 -11.06
CA ILE A 73 -0.82 12.59 -9.82
C ILE A 73 0.23 13.69 -10.00
N ASN A 74 0.05 14.84 -9.38
CA ASN A 74 1.08 15.88 -9.33
C ASN A 74 2.25 15.43 -8.45
N GLY A 75 3.48 15.74 -8.87
CA GLY A 75 4.70 15.38 -8.15
C GLY A 75 5.17 13.97 -8.50
N ASP A 76 6.01 13.38 -7.64
CA ASP A 76 6.62 12.06 -7.81
C ASP A 76 6.32 11.14 -6.61
N PRO A 77 5.03 10.83 -6.31
CA PRO A 77 4.64 10.09 -5.12
C PRO A 77 5.22 8.67 -4.99
N TRP A 78 5.70 8.08 -6.09
CA TRP A 78 6.34 6.76 -6.12
C TRP A 78 7.88 6.83 -6.09
N ASN A 79 8.41 7.99 -5.70
CA ASN A 79 9.83 8.24 -5.53
C ASN A 79 10.10 8.74 -4.11
N ASN A 80 11.20 8.28 -3.50
CA ASN A 80 11.61 8.69 -2.16
C ASN A 80 12.43 9.98 -2.10
N ASN A 81 12.64 10.67 -3.23
CA ASN A 81 13.38 11.94 -3.28
C ASN A 81 12.78 13.02 -2.35
N SER A 82 11.44 13.03 -2.19
CA SER A 82 10.72 13.90 -1.25
C SER A 82 9.92 13.05 -0.27
N LEU A 83 10.45 12.83 0.93
CA LEU A 83 9.77 12.02 1.94
C LEU A 83 8.35 12.50 2.30
N PRO A 84 8.07 13.82 2.47
CA PRO A 84 6.71 14.28 2.72
C PRO A 84 5.72 13.94 1.59
N GLU A 85 6.17 13.99 0.34
CA GLU A 85 5.35 13.64 -0.82
C GLU A 85 5.17 12.12 -0.94
N ALA A 86 6.25 11.35 -0.79
CA ALA A 86 6.22 9.89 -0.77
C ALA A 86 5.28 9.36 0.33
N ASP A 87 5.28 9.98 1.52
CA ASP A 87 4.38 9.61 2.61
C ASP A 87 2.92 9.95 2.30
N ARG A 88 2.63 11.00 1.53
CA ARG A 88 1.29 11.24 0.99
C ARG A 88 0.91 10.21 -0.08
N GLY A 89 1.84 9.81 -0.94
CA GLY A 89 1.64 8.73 -1.90
C GLY A 89 1.28 7.41 -1.20
N ARG A 90 2.01 7.07 -0.14
CA ARG A 90 1.72 5.92 0.74
C ARG A 90 0.38 6.04 1.45
N LEU A 91 0.01 7.23 1.92
CA LEU A 91 -1.32 7.50 2.47
C LEU A 91 -2.40 7.27 1.42
N ALA A 92 -2.19 7.72 0.18
CA ALA A 92 -3.10 7.46 -0.93
C ALA A 92 -3.23 5.95 -1.21
N LEU A 93 -2.15 5.17 -1.14
CA LEU A 93 -2.22 3.70 -1.27
C LEU A 93 -3.07 3.06 -0.18
N VAL A 94 -2.92 3.46 1.08
CA VAL A 94 -3.78 2.99 2.18
C VAL A 94 -5.25 3.34 1.90
N SER A 95 -5.52 4.57 1.46
CA SER A 95 -6.86 5.05 1.12
C SER A 95 -7.48 4.30 -0.08
N ILE A 96 -6.71 3.99 -1.12
CA ILE A 96 -7.14 3.18 -2.26
C ILE A 96 -7.52 1.78 -1.79
N ILE A 97 -6.64 1.11 -1.04
CA ILE A 97 -6.86 -0.27 -0.59
C ILE A 97 -8.08 -0.34 0.35
N ARG A 98 -8.25 0.67 1.20
CA ARG A 98 -9.46 0.85 2.02
C ARG A 98 -10.71 1.04 1.15
N THR A 99 -10.63 1.90 0.13
CA THR A 99 -11.72 2.15 -0.81
C THR A 99 -12.13 0.88 -1.55
N MET A 100 -11.18 0.07 -1.97
CA MET A 100 -11.44 -1.25 -2.56
C MET A 100 -12.16 -2.17 -1.55
N ALA A 101 -11.66 -2.24 -0.32
CA ALA A 101 -12.24 -3.09 0.73
C ALA A 101 -13.70 -2.73 1.05
N VAL A 102 -14.02 -1.44 1.24
CA VAL A 102 -15.42 -1.01 1.51
C VAL A 102 -16.34 -1.22 0.32
N ASN A 103 -15.78 -1.30 -0.90
CA ASN A 103 -16.53 -1.65 -2.10
C ASN A 103 -16.56 -3.17 -2.35
N GLY A 104 -16.16 -4.01 -1.39
CA GLY A 104 -16.19 -5.47 -1.46
C GLY A 104 -15.12 -6.08 -2.37
N TRP A 105 -13.95 -5.46 -2.42
CA TRP A 105 -12.77 -5.97 -3.10
C TRP A 105 -11.64 -6.18 -2.11
N ASN A 106 -11.12 -7.39 -2.04
CA ASN A 106 -9.94 -7.68 -1.23
C ASN A 106 -8.70 -7.82 -2.09
N ILE A 107 -7.55 -7.39 -1.56
CA ILE A 107 -6.28 -7.64 -2.21
C ILE A 107 -6.00 -9.14 -2.20
N LEU A 108 -5.58 -9.66 -3.33
CA LEU A 108 -5.03 -11.00 -3.48
C LEU A 108 -3.55 -10.97 -3.16
N GLN A 109 -2.80 -10.13 -3.88
CA GLN A 109 -1.35 -10.02 -3.77
C GLN A 109 -0.87 -8.72 -4.44
N ALA A 110 0.25 -8.17 -3.95
CA ALA A 110 1.05 -7.17 -4.65
C ALA A 110 2.29 -7.85 -5.24
N ILE A 111 2.57 -7.55 -6.51
CA ILE A 111 3.65 -8.16 -7.29
C ILE A 111 4.41 -7.08 -8.05
N ASP A 112 5.72 -7.08 -7.86
CA ASP A 112 6.65 -6.32 -8.69
C ASP A 112 6.78 -6.97 -10.08
N MET A 113 6.19 -6.32 -11.09
CA MET A 113 6.25 -6.75 -12.49
C MET A 113 7.43 -6.15 -13.27
N SER A 114 8.27 -5.33 -12.63
CA SER A 114 9.44 -4.69 -13.25
C SER A 114 10.41 -5.68 -13.91
N LYS A 115 10.48 -6.91 -13.37
CA LYS A 115 11.40 -7.96 -13.83
C LYS A 115 11.04 -8.59 -15.18
N ARG A 116 9.92 -8.19 -15.81
CA ARG A 116 9.45 -8.73 -17.09
C ARG A 116 9.92 -7.96 -18.34
N GLY A 117 10.87 -7.04 -18.20
CA GLY A 117 11.60 -6.47 -19.34
C GLY A 117 10.86 -5.42 -20.18
N SER A 118 9.69 -4.95 -19.76
CA SER A 118 9.03 -3.79 -20.36
C SER A 118 9.21 -2.55 -19.48
N GLU A 119 9.47 -1.41 -20.12
CA GLU A 119 9.74 -0.09 -19.55
C GLU A 119 8.90 0.26 -18.31
N ALA A 120 9.63 0.72 -17.29
CA ALA A 120 9.25 1.16 -15.95
C ALA A 120 8.80 0.05 -14.98
N ALA A 121 9.51 -0.02 -13.86
CA ALA A 121 9.12 -0.84 -12.73
C ALA A 121 7.67 -0.53 -12.32
N SER A 122 6.84 -1.57 -12.33
CA SER A 122 5.43 -1.46 -11.96
C SER A 122 5.09 -2.44 -10.86
N GLU A 123 4.86 -1.89 -9.67
CA GLU A 123 4.23 -2.61 -8.57
C GLU A 123 2.74 -2.74 -8.88
N THR A 124 2.25 -3.97 -8.97
CA THR A 124 0.87 -4.26 -9.38
C THR A 124 0.14 -5.04 -8.30
N MET A 125 -0.94 -4.47 -7.80
CA MET A 125 -1.83 -5.05 -6.81
C MET A 125 -3.03 -5.69 -7.50
N PHE A 126 -3.26 -6.98 -7.25
CA PHE A 126 -4.43 -7.71 -7.71
C PHE A 126 -5.50 -7.72 -6.64
N PHE A 127 -6.76 -7.57 -7.05
CA PHE A 127 -7.91 -7.59 -6.18
C PHE A 127 -8.95 -8.58 -6.69
N GLN A 128 -9.57 -9.31 -5.78
CA GLN A 128 -10.70 -10.18 -6.06
C GLN A 128 -11.98 -9.59 -5.49
N ARG A 129 -13.08 -9.78 -6.22
CA ARG A 129 -14.42 -9.54 -5.71
C ARG A 129 -14.72 -10.56 -4.63
N ILE A 130 -15.13 -10.09 -3.46
CA ILE A 130 -15.64 -10.97 -2.41
C ILE A 130 -17.15 -10.78 -2.33
N ASP A 131 -17.87 -11.87 -2.04
CA ASP A 131 -19.27 -11.79 -1.64
C ASP A 131 -19.39 -10.79 -0.48
N THR A 132 -20.17 -9.73 -0.67
CA THR A 132 -20.34 -8.69 0.34
C THR A 132 -21.01 -9.22 1.61
N ARG A 133 -21.58 -10.44 1.61
CA ARG A 133 -22.06 -11.15 2.80
C ARG A 133 -20.93 -11.82 3.60
N LEU A 134 -19.75 -11.99 3.00
CA LEU A 134 -18.57 -12.67 3.56
C LEU A 134 -17.34 -11.75 3.69
N GLY A 135 -17.36 -10.56 3.07
CA GLY A 135 -16.31 -9.54 3.15
C GLY A 135 -16.68 -8.38 4.07
N ALA A 136 -15.71 -7.53 4.44
CA ALA A 136 -15.98 -6.36 5.28
C ALA A 136 -16.96 -5.41 4.58
N VAL A 137 -18.06 -5.06 5.26
CA VAL A 137 -19.15 -4.24 4.71
C VAL A 137 -19.04 -2.79 5.15
N TYR A 138 -18.30 -2.53 6.24
CA TYR A 138 -18.34 -1.23 6.92
C TYR A 138 -16.96 -0.55 7.04
N PRO A 139 -16.90 0.79 6.95
CA PRO A 139 -15.64 1.54 7.06
C PRO A 139 -14.82 1.26 8.33
N ASN A 140 -15.46 0.93 9.45
CA ASN A 140 -14.78 0.56 10.71
C ASN A 140 -14.13 -0.84 10.66
N GLU A 141 -14.60 -1.73 9.78
CA GLU A 141 -14.03 -3.05 9.52
C GLU A 141 -12.93 -3.02 8.44
N ALA A 142 -12.86 -1.91 7.69
CA ALA A 142 -11.81 -1.62 6.72
C ALA A 142 -10.72 -0.71 7.30
N ASP A 143 -10.53 -0.75 8.62
CA ASP A 143 -9.49 0.02 9.29
C ASP A 143 -8.10 -0.48 8.88
N MET A 144 -7.24 0.45 8.47
CA MET A 144 -5.95 0.17 7.85
C MET A 144 -4.94 1.26 8.18
N PHE A 145 -3.68 0.86 8.30
CA PHE A 145 -2.54 1.76 8.36
C PHE A 145 -1.37 1.18 7.56
N GLY A 146 -0.44 2.04 7.21
CA GLY A 146 0.80 1.71 6.52
C GLY A 146 2.01 1.82 7.43
N MET A 147 3.04 1.03 7.15
CA MET A 147 4.37 1.14 7.74
C MET A 147 5.42 1.17 6.64
N SER A 148 6.36 2.11 6.71
CA SER A 148 7.49 2.17 5.79
C SER A 148 8.81 2.19 6.56
N PHE A 149 9.82 1.55 5.97
CA PHE A 149 11.18 1.46 6.51
C PHE A 149 12.06 2.39 5.68
N GLN A 150 12.55 3.48 6.29
CA GLN A 150 13.26 4.57 5.63
C GLN A 150 14.71 4.66 6.08
N ALA A 151 15.58 5.01 5.12
CA ALA A 151 17.02 5.16 5.33
C ALA A 151 17.64 3.93 6.04
N SER A 152 18.43 4.13 7.08
CA SER A 152 19.02 3.05 7.88
C SER A 152 18.23 2.70 9.14
N ASP A 153 17.43 3.62 9.67
CA ASP A 153 16.98 3.56 11.06
C ASP A 153 15.57 4.10 11.34
N SER A 154 14.89 4.65 10.33
CA SER A 154 13.57 5.26 10.50
C SER A 154 12.44 4.31 10.14
N LEU A 155 11.50 4.13 11.06
CA LEU A 155 10.24 3.42 10.86
C LEU A 155 9.09 4.43 10.91
N ARG A 156 8.32 4.52 9.84
CA ARG A 156 7.21 5.47 9.74
C ARG A 156 5.88 4.75 9.69
N VAL A 157 4.94 5.20 10.50
CA VAL A 157 3.54 4.75 10.49
C VAL A 157 2.70 5.82 9.81
N ILE A 158 1.98 5.43 8.77
CA ILE A 158 1.19 6.31 7.92
C ILE A 158 -0.27 5.88 8.00
N THR A 159 -1.14 6.76 8.47
CA THR A 159 -2.57 6.43 8.69
C THR A 159 -3.43 7.68 8.53
N SER A 160 -4.64 7.50 8.00
CA SER A 160 -5.69 8.52 8.01
C SER A 160 -6.57 8.46 9.27
N ALA A 161 -6.46 7.37 10.06
CA ALA A 161 -7.28 7.10 11.24
C ALA A 161 -6.45 7.06 12.53
N ALA A 162 -7.15 7.09 13.67
CA ALA A 162 -6.63 7.40 15.00
C ALA A 162 -5.36 6.62 15.43
N VAL A 163 -4.51 7.35 16.14
CA VAL A 163 -3.14 7.08 16.66
C VAL A 163 -3.09 5.91 17.68
N ALA A 164 -4.15 5.11 17.81
CA ALA A 164 -4.27 4.08 18.85
C ALA A 164 -3.17 3.00 18.78
N HIS A 165 -2.60 2.77 17.60
CA HIS A 165 -1.55 1.76 17.38
C HIS A 165 -0.15 2.27 17.69
N ILE A 166 0.06 3.58 17.85
CA ILE A 166 1.40 4.14 18.08
C ILE A 166 1.99 3.70 19.43
N PRO A 167 1.28 3.76 20.58
CA PRO A 167 1.85 3.29 21.84
C PRO A 167 2.19 1.81 21.82
N ALA A 168 1.32 1.03 21.17
CA ALA A 168 1.49 -0.38 20.91
C ALA A 168 2.77 -0.69 20.12
N LEU A 169 2.95 -0.03 18.97
CA LEU A 169 4.14 -0.16 18.13
C LEU A 169 5.40 0.28 18.85
N ARG A 170 5.35 1.38 19.62
CA ARG A 170 6.47 1.84 20.45
C ARG A 170 6.94 0.74 21.40
N GLN A 171 6.01 0.09 22.11
CA GLN A 171 6.35 -1.00 23.02
C GLN A 171 6.96 -2.20 22.28
N ALA A 172 6.41 -2.56 21.12
CA ALA A 172 6.96 -3.64 20.30
C ALA A 172 8.39 -3.35 19.84
N ILE A 173 8.69 -2.10 19.45
CA ILE A 173 10.04 -1.68 19.06
C ILE A 173 10.99 -1.74 20.26
N LEU A 174 10.60 -1.20 21.41
CA LEU A 174 11.45 -1.21 22.61
C LEU A 174 11.72 -2.62 23.14
N ALA A 175 10.76 -3.54 22.99
CA ALA A 175 10.94 -4.95 23.34
C ALA A 175 11.81 -5.72 22.33
N GLY A 176 11.65 -5.43 21.03
CA GLY A 176 12.32 -6.16 19.95
C GLY A 176 13.70 -5.61 19.56
N TRP A 177 14.00 -4.34 19.88
CA TRP A 177 15.23 -3.67 19.50
C TRP A 177 16.03 -3.23 20.73
N LYS A 178 17.08 -3.99 21.06
CA LYS A 178 17.88 -3.78 22.28
C LYS A 178 18.51 -2.40 22.40
N LEU A 179 18.83 -1.76 21.28
CA LEU A 179 19.39 -0.40 21.28
C LEU A 179 18.31 0.66 21.56
N GLY A 180 17.05 0.33 21.37
CA GLY A 180 15.90 1.21 21.62
C GLY A 180 15.77 2.34 20.60
N LEU A 181 15.00 3.36 20.99
CA LEU A 181 14.70 4.53 20.16
C LEU A 181 15.73 5.64 20.37
N ASN A 182 16.11 6.29 19.28
CA ASN A 182 16.85 7.54 19.28
C ASN A 182 15.90 8.74 19.39
N LYS A 183 14.84 8.74 18.57
CA LYS A 183 13.86 9.83 18.51
C LYS A 183 12.48 9.30 18.11
N GLU A 184 11.45 10.01 18.52
CA GLU A 184 10.08 9.79 18.05
C GLU A 184 9.42 11.15 17.76
N GLN A 185 8.75 11.28 16.63
CA GLN A 185 8.18 12.56 16.17
C GLN A 185 7.07 12.36 15.14
N ILE A 186 6.29 13.41 14.90
CA ILE A 186 5.35 13.48 13.76
C ILE A 186 6.01 14.30 12.65
N VAL A 187 6.09 13.74 11.45
CA VAL A 187 6.67 14.38 10.25
C VAL A 187 5.65 14.30 9.12
N GLY A 188 5.02 15.43 8.79
CA GLY A 188 3.96 15.47 7.79
C GLY A 188 2.78 14.59 8.19
N VAL A 189 2.48 13.58 7.37
CA VAL A 189 1.39 12.61 7.62
C VAL A 189 1.86 11.34 8.34
N ALA A 190 3.14 11.25 8.68
CA ALA A 190 3.76 10.08 9.28
C ALA A 190 4.08 10.29 10.76
N HIS A 191 3.86 9.24 11.55
CA HIS A 191 4.44 9.10 12.88
C HIS A 191 5.75 8.32 12.76
N GLU A 192 6.86 8.96 13.07
CA GLU A 192 8.21 8.43 12.85
C GLU A 192 8.86 7.98 14.16
N PHE A 193 9.38 6.76 14.13
CA PHE A 193 10.29 6.20 15.13
C PHE A 193 11.68 6.08 14.52
N VAL A 194 12.65 6.84 15.04
CA VAL A 194 14.06 6.72 14.68
C VAL A 194 14.73 5.79 15.68
N LEU A 195 15.21 4.63 15.23
CA LEU A 195 15.84 3.62 16.05
C LEU A 195 17.33 3.93 16.24
N LYS A 196 17.94 3.50 17.35
CA LYS A 196 19.40 3.58 17.47
C LYS A 196 20.06 2.50 16.62
N GLY A 197 21.14 2.83 15.91
CA GLY A 197 21.83 1.91 15.00
C GLY A 197 21.24 1.92 13.60
N ASN A 198 21.41 0.85 12.82
CA ASN A 198 21.01 0.80 11.40
C ASN A 198 20.19 -0.47 11.06
N PRO A 199 19.01 -0.70 11.70
CA PRO A 199 18.22 -1.91 11.51
C PRO A 199 17.76 -2.17 10.07
N TRP A 200 17.64 -1.15 9.23
CA TRP A 200 17.19 -1.28 7.84
C TRP A 200 18.35 -1.40 6.84
N MET A 201 19.59 -1.30 7.33
CA MET A 201 20.80 -1.67 6.62
C MET A 201 21.66 -2.58 7.50
N PRO A 202 21.15 -3.77 7.88
CA PRO A 202 21.84 -4.62 8.83
C PRO A 202 23.13 -5.18 8.24
N SER A 203 24.16 -5.32 9.07
CA SER A 203 25.26 -6.23 8.75
C SER A 203 24.76 -7.68 8.81
N GLU A 204 25.52 -8.64 8.26
CA GLU A 204 25.17 -10.07 8.37
C GLU A 204 24.89 -10.49 9.82
N ARG A 205 25.65 -9.92 10.78
CA ARG A 205 25.51 -10.18 12.22
C ARG A 205 24.22 -9.62 12.82
N ASP A 206 23.64 -8.59 12.23
CA ASP A 206 22.43 -7.91 12.73
C ASP A 206 21.14 -8.47 12.11
N SER A 207 21.24 -9.26 11.03
CA SER A 207 20.09 -9.81 10.30
C SER A 207 19.10 -10.57 11.18
N VAL A 208 19.61 -11.36 12.14
CA VAL A 208 18.79 -12.08 13.12
C VAL A 208 18.06 -11.13 14.06
N ALA A 209 18.73 -10.05 14.52
CA ALA A 209 18.11 -9.06 15.38
C ALA A 209 16.98 -8.30 14.67
N VAL A 210 17.15 -8.00 13.38
CA VAL A 210 16.12 -7.37 12.54
C VAL A 210 14.93 -8.31 12.33
N ALA A 211 15.18 -9.59 12.02
CA ALA A 211 14.11 -10.57 11.88
C ALA A 211 13.31 -10.72 13.19
N LEU A 212 13.98 -10.71 14.35
CA LEU A 212 13.33 -10.72 15.66
C LEU A 212 12.55 -9.43 15.92
N LEU A 213 13.09 -8.26 15.60
CA LEU A 213 12.37 -6.98 15.72
C LEU A 213 11.07 -7.00 14.91
N LEU A 214 11.15 -7.37 13.63
CA LEU A 214 9.97 -7.47 12.76
C LEU A 214 8.98 -8.50 13.28
N SER A 215 9.45 -9.63 13.80
CA SER A 215 8.60 -10.66 14.42
C SER A 215 7.83 -10.11 15.64
N HIS A 216 8.50 -9.33 16.51
CA HIS A 216 7.84 -8.70 17.66
C HIS A 216 6.81 -7.65 17.22
N ILE A 217 7.15 -6.81 16.23
CA ILE A 217 6.22 -5.84 15.65
C ILE A 217 4.99 -6.56 15.10
N LEU A 218 5.18 -7.61 14.29
CA LEU A 218 4.08 -8.37 13.69
C LEU A 218 3.21 -9.07 14.75
N ALA A 219 3.83 -9.73 15.74
CA ALA A 219 3.12 -10.38 16.84
C ALA A 219 2.30 -9.37 17.66
N TYR A 220 2.86 -8.18 17.90
CA TYR A 220 2.16 -7.15 18.65
C TYR A 220 1.01 -6.53 17.83
N VAL A 221 1.25 -6.16 16.58
CA VAL A 221 0.20 -5.66 15.68
C VAL A 221 -0.93 -6.70 15.56
N ARG A 222 -0.58 -7.99 15.56
CA ARG A 222 -1.54 -9.09 15.61
C ARG A 222 -2.36 -9.12 16.89
N SER A 223 -1.75 -8.88 18.06
CA SER A 223 -2.47 -8.79 19.35
C SER A 223 -3.48 -7.64 19.38
N GLN A 224 -3.27 -6.59 18.59
CA GLN A 224 -4.20 -5.46 18.42
C GLN A 224 -5.30 -5.72 17.39
N GLY A 225 -5.38 -6.94 16.84
CA GLY A 225 -6.40 -7.33 15.85
C GLY A 225 -6.08 -6.90 14.43
N PHE A 226 -4.82 -6.65 14.09
CA PHE A 226 -4.40 -6.36 12.71
C PHE A 226 -3.63 -7.52 12.11
N LYS A 227 -3.54 -7.55 10.78
CA LYS A 227 -2.63 -8.44 10.06
C LYS A 227 -1.91 -7.68 8.97
N LEU A 228 -0.71 -8.12 8.62
CA LEU A 228 -0.06 -7.70 7.38
C LEU A 228 -0.97 -8.10 6.22
N TYR A 229 -1.42 -7.11 5.45
CA TYR A 229 -2.39 -7.26 4.39
C TYR A 229 -1.74 -7.18 3.01
N ALA A 230 -0.72 -6.33 2.86
CA ALA A 230 0.09 -6.23 1.65
C ALA A 230 1.50 -5.73 1.98
N SER A 231 2.48 -6.12 1.15
CA SER A 231 3.80 -5.50 1.07
C SER A 231 3.94 -4.96 -0.34
N ILE A 232 4.19 -3.66 -0.48
CA ILE A 232 4.12 -2.93 -1.75
C ILE A 232 5.46 -2.19 -1.90
N ASN A 233 6.17 -2.38 -3.02
CA ASN A 233 7.32 -1.53 -3.29
C ASN A 233 6.85 -0.18 -3.84
N THR A 234 7.10 0.89 -3.08
CA THR A 234 6.69 2.24 -3.49
C THR A 234 7.85 3.08 -4.00
N ASN A 235 9.06 2.53 -4.07
CA ASN A 235 10.22 3.26 -4.58
C ASN A 235 10.73 2.62 -5.88
N LYS A 236 10.69 3.40 -6.95
CA LYS A 236 11.05 2.95 -8.29
C LYS A 236 12.46 3.31 -8.72
N GLU A 237 13.03 4.30 -8.05
CA GLU A 237 14.39 4.75 -8.29
C GLU A 237 15.24 4.42 -7.06
N GLY A 238 16.14 3.45 -7.21
CA GLY A 238 17.10 3.07 -6.17
C GLY A 238 16.70 1.83 -5.36
N LYS A 239 16.99 1.84 -4.05
CA LYS A 239 16.77 0.67 -3.19
C LYS A 239 15.26 0.44 -3.00
N PRO A 240 14.78 -0.82 -3.11
CA PRO A 240 13.41 -1.15 -2.79
C PRO A 240 13.03 -0.60 -1.41
N SER A 241 11.88 0.06 -1.33
CA SER A 241 11.32 0.54 -0.08
C SER A 241 10.01 -0.18 0.12
N ASP A 242 10.04 -1.18 0.99
CA ASP A 242 8.85 -1.94 1.33
C ASP A 242 7.90 -1.05 2.14
N PHE A 243 6.67 -0.97 1.65
CA PHE A 243 5.55 -0.36 2.34
C PHE A 243 4.56 -1.45 2.74
N TRP A 244 4.44 -1.68 4.04
CA TRP A 244 3.56 -2.68 4.62
C TRP A 244 2.22 -2.06 4.96
N VAL A 245 1.15 -2.58 4.37
CA VAL A 245 -0.22 -2.19 4.72
C VAL A 245 -0.78 -3.23 5.67
N PHE A 246 -1.29 -2.75 6.80
CA PHE A 246 -1.96 -3.56 7.81
C PHE A 246 -3.46 -3.32 7.74
N ARG A 247 -4.24 -4.39 7.96
CA ARG A 247 -5.70 -4.32 8.00
C ARG A 247 -6.22 -4.93 9.30
N ARG A 248 -7.19 -4.27 9.91
CA ARG A 248 -7.94 -4.82 11.03
C ARG A 248 -8.66 -6.09 10.57
N VAL A 249 -8.49 -7.15 11.34
CA VAL A 249 -9.32 -8.35 11.22
C VAL A 249 -10.42 -8.26 12.27
N GLY A 250 -11.66 -8.56 11.89
CA GLY A 250 -12.68 -8.90 12.87
C GLY A 250 -12.35 -10.22 13.57
N ARG A 251 -13.20 -10.66 14.52
CA ARG A 251 -13.09 -11.98 15.18
C ARG A 251 -13.18 -13.18 14.21
N CYS A 252 -13.44 -12.95 12.92
CA CYS A 252 -13.82 -13.95 11.93
C CYS A 252 -12.92 -13.93 10.68
N TRP A 253 -11.60 -13.84 10.86
CA TRP A 253 -10.68 -14.36 9.85
C TRP A 253 -10.22 -15.73 10.35
N PRO A 254 -10.68 -16.85 9.74
CA PRO A 254 -10.10 -18.17 10.00
C PRO A 254 -8.61 -18.18 9.66
#